data_AF-A0A2N6C1I1-F1
#
_entry.id   AF-A0A2N6C1I1-F1
#
_cell.length_a   1.000
_cell.length_b   1.000
_cell.length_c   1.000
_cell.angle_alpha   90.00
_cell.angle_beta   90.00
_cell.angle_gamma   90.00
#
_symmetry.space_group_name_H-M   'P 1'
#
loop_
_entity.id
_entity.type
_entity.pdbx_description
1 polymer ?
#
loop_
_entity_poly.entity_id
_entity_poly.type
_entity_poly.pdbx_seq_one_letter_code
_entity_poly.pdbx_strand_id
1 'polypeptide(L)'
;MKIACASTNGINVDEHFGTASAFYIFDLADGVLTPLDKVLVEPYSDGDQKDHPFTPTAFERVSTALAGCERVYVRKIGDKPAAELRKIGIEPIIHEGAIDAIG
;
A
#
# COMPACT_ATOMS: atom_id res chain seq x y z
N MET A 1 -4.24 -6.35 13.94
CA MET A 1 -4.47 -6.47 12.47
C MET A 1 -3.32 -5.76 11.79
N LYS A 2 -2.61 -6.43 10.88
CA LYS A 2 -1.49 -5.78 10.16
C LYS A 2 -2.02 -4.92 9.02
N ILE A 3 -1.57 -3.66 8.97
CA ILE A 3 -1.88 -2.74 7.88
C ILE A 3 -0.61 -2.17 7.28
N ALA A 4 -0.67 -1.83 5.99
CA ALA A 4 0.38 -1.15 5.26
C ALA A 4 -0.08 0.26 4.86
N CYS A 5 0.83 1.24 4.90
CA CYS A 5 0.57 2.61 4.45
C CYS A 5 1.61 3.02 3.41
N ALA A 6 1.18 3.41 2.21
CA ALA A 6 2.05 4.03 1.22
C ALA A 6 2.38 5.45 1.66
N SER A 7 3.64 5.67 2.07
CA SER A 7 4.07 6.91 2.68
C SER A 7 5.51 7.24 2.32
N THR A 8 5.81 8.53 2.12
CA THR A 8 7.19 9.01 1.98
C THR A 8 7.92 9.14 3.32
N ASN A 9 7.18 9.37 4.41
CA ASN A 9 7.73 9.78 5.71
C ASN A 9 7.27 8.92 6.90
N GLY A 10 6.28 8.05 6.72
CA GLY A 10 5.69 7.24 7.79
C GLY A 10 4.72 7.99 8.70
N ILE A 11 4.35 9.23 8.33
CA ILE A 11 3.43 10.10 9.07
C ILE A 11 2.12 10.28 8.30
N ASN A 12 2.18 10.44 6.98
CA ASN A 12 1.01 10.64 6.13
C ASN A 12 0.92 9.59 5.03
N VAL A 13 -0.29 9.16 4.69
CA VAL A 13 -0.56 8.48 3.42
C VAL A 13 -0.57 9.54 2.33
N ASP A 14 0.48 9.56 1.52
CA ASP A 14 0.71 10.57 0.47
C ASP A 14 1.06 9.96 -0.90
N GLU A 15 1.27 8.65 -0.96
CA GLU A 15 1.72 7.94 -2.16
C GLU A 15 0.60 7.16 -2.87
N HIS A 16 0.70 7.09 -4.19
CA HIS A 16 -0.10 6.15 -4.98
C HIS A 16 0.49 4.76 -4.90
N PHE A 17 -0.34 3.72 -4.94
CA PHE A 17 0.13 2.33 -4.85
C PHE A 17 1.19 1.96 -5.90
N GLY A 18 1.05 2.46 -7.14
CA GLY A 18 1.97 2.15 -8.24
C GLY A 18 3.31 2.90 -8.21
N THR A 19 3.33 4.09 -7.59
CA THR A 19 4.52 4.96 -7.49
C THR A 19 5.25 4.83 -6.16
N ALA A 20 4.60 4.22 -5.15
CA ALA A 20 5.16 4.04 -3.83
C ALA A 20 6.49 3.27 -3.89
N SER A 21 7.52 3.82 -3.26
CA SER A 21 8.82 3.17 -3.08
C SER A 21 8.96 2.49 -1.71
N ALA A 22 8.00 2.70 -0.81
CA ALA A 22 7.98 2.10 0.50
C ALA A 22 6.56 1.97 1.05
N PHE A 23 6.36 0.97 1.90
CA PHE A 23 5.18 0.83 2.73
C PHE A 23 5.58 0.71 4.20
N TYR A 24 4.91 1.48 5.05
CA TYR A 24 5.08 1.44 6.49
C TYR A 24 4.04 0.49 7.07
N ILE A 25 4.51 -0.51 7.82
CA ILE A 25 3.69 -1.58 8.37
C ILE A 25 3.39 -1.28 9.84
N PHE A 26 2.12 -1.37 10.21
CA PHE A 26 1.64 -1.17 11.56
C PHE A 26 0.79 -2.36 12.01
N ASP A 27 0.76 -2.61 13.31
CA ASP A 27 -0.32 -3.38 13.93
C ASP A 27 -1.38 -2.40 14.44
N LEU A 28 -2.62 -2.60 14.00
CA LEU A 28 -3.79 -1.93 14.52
C LEU A 28 -4.51 -2.88 15.48
N ALA A 29 -4.49 -2.55 16.77
CA ALA A 29 -5.18 -3.28 17.82
C ALA A 29 -5.88 -2.28 18.76
N ASP A 30 -7.18 -2.48 19.01
CA ASP A 30 -7.98 -1.63 19.91
C ASP A 30 -7.90 -0.12 19.59
N GLY A 31 -7.82 0.23 18.30
CA GLY A 31 -7.69 1.62 17.84
C GLY A 31 -6.30 2.22 18.01
N VAL A 32 -5.31 1.43 18.46
CA VAL A 32 -3.92 1.85 18.65
C VAL A 32 -3.07 1.32 17.51
N LEU A 33 -2.35 2.22 16.84
CA LEU A 33 -1.35 1.89 15.83
C LEU A 33 0.03 1.73 16.46
N THR A 34 0.62 0.55 16.29
CA THR A 34 1.99 0.26 16.68
C THR A 34 2.86 0.08 15.44
N PRO A 35 3.92 0.88 15.22
CA PRO A 35 4.84 0.67 14.12
C PRO A 35 5.51 -0.71 14.23
N LEU A 36 5.49 -1.47 13.14
CA LEU A 36 6.11 -2.79 13.08
C LEU A 36 7.35 -2.82 12.18
N ASP A 37 7.23 -2.30 10.96
CA ASP A 37 8.28 -2.43 9.96
C ASP A 37 8.15 -1.36 8.86
N LYS A 38 9.16 -1.27 8.01
CA LYS A 38 9.14 -0.53 6.75
C LYS A 38 9.69 -1.42 5.65
N VAL A 39 8.87 -1.70 4.65
CA VAL A 39 9.31 -2.46 3.46
C VAL A 39 9.57 -1.51 2.30
N LEU A 40 10.73 -1.65 1.68
CA LEU A 40 11.07 -0.95 0.44
C LEU A 40 10.62 -1.79 -0.75
N VAL A 41 10.07 -1.13 -1.76
CA VAL A 41 9.66 -1.76 -3.01
C VAL A 41 10.14 -0.94 -4.20
N GLU A 42 10.32 -1.60 -5.34
CA GLU A 42 10.47 -0.89 -6.60
C GLU A 42 9.09 -0.43 -7.08
N PRO A 43 8.89 0.87 -7.37
CA PRO A 43 7.69 1.34 -8.04
C PRO A 43 7.47 0.56 -9.33
N TYR A 44 6.25 0.12 -9.58
CA TYR A 44 5.93 -0.60 -10.82
C TYR A 44 5.25 0.28 -11.88
N SER A 45 4.98 1.53 -11.54
CA SER A 45 4.45 2.54 -12.44
C SER A 45 5.22 3.85 -12.26
N ASP A 46 5.60 4.46 -13.38
CA ASP A 46 6.24 5.77 -13.40
C ASP A 46 5.22 6.93 -13.25
N GLY A 47 3.95 6.62 -12.95
CA GLY A 47 2.89 7.61 -12.75
C GLY A 47 2.24 8.14 -14.04
N ASP A 48 2.79 7.83 -15.22
CA ASP A 48 2.22 8.24 -16.50
C ASP A 48 1.08 7.27 -16.90
N GLN A 49 -0.15 7.79 -16.86
CA GLN A 49 -1.40 7.01 -16.96
C GLN A 49 -1.72 6.46 -18.36
N LYS A 50 -0.83 6.61 -19.35
CA LYS A 50 -1.21 6.30 -20.74
C LYS A 50 -0.87 4.89 -21.21
N ASP A 51 0.28 4.31 -20.89
CA ASP A 51 0.67 3.07 -21.60
C ASP A 51 1.61 2.12 -20.83
N HIS A 52 1.78 2.25 -19.51
CA HIS A 52 2.54 1.22 -18.78
C HIS A 52 1.71 -0.06 -18.66
N PRO A 53 2.13 -1.18 -19.28
CA PRO A 53 1.43 -2.43 -19.12
C PRO A 53 1.56 -2.85 -17.65
N PHE A 54 0.44 -3.19 -17.03
CA PHE A 54 0.47 -3.97 -15.79
C PHE A 54 1.32 -5.21 -16.05
N THR A 55 2.49 -5.28 -15.43
CA THR A 55 3.33 -6.47 -15.47
C THR A 55 3.00 -7.30 -14.22
N PRO A 56 2.53 -8.55 -14.39
CA PRO A 56 2.24 -9.43 -13.26
C PRO A 56 3.44 -9.54 -12.30
N THR A 57 4.65 -9.57 -12.83
CA THR A 57 5.89 -9.67 -12.05
C THR A 57 6.13 -8.47 -11.12
N ALA A 58 5.83 -7.24 -11.55
CA ALA A 58 6.08 -6.07 -10.72
C ALA A 58 4.99 -5.88 -9.65
N PHE A 59 3.73 -6.19 -9.99
CA PHE A 59 2.66 -6.27 -8.98
C PHE A 59 2.97 -7.35 -7.94
N GLU A 60 3.38 -8.54 -8.38
CA GLU A 60 3.71 -9.67 -7.49
C GLU A 60 4.81 -9.32 -6.48
N ARG A 61 5.82 -8.53 -6.88
CA ARG A 61 6.85 -8.05 -5.94
C ARG A 61 6.26 -7.21 -4.81
N VAL A 62 5.42 -6.23 -5.15
CA VAL A 62 4.77 -5.37 -4.15
C VAL A 62 3.80 -6.19 -3.30
N SER A 63 2.94 -7.01 -3.90
CA SER A 63 1.96 -7.80 -3.16
C SER A 63 2.62 -8.83 -2.24
N THR A 64 3.76 -9.40 -2.63
CA THR A 64 4.55 -10.29 -1.77
C THR A 64 5.15 -9.55 -0.58
N ALA A 65 5.66 -8.33 -0.79
CA ALA A 65 6.17 -7.49 0.31
C ALA A 65 5.07 -7.12 1.33
N LEU A 66 3.81 -7.09 0.89
CA LEU A 66 2.64 -6.82 1.73
C LEU A 66 1.97 -8.09 2.28
N ALA A 67 2.54 -9.28 2.03
CA ALA A 67 1.96 -10.54 2.48
C ALA A 67 1.74 -10.55 4.01
N GLY A 68 0.52 -10.92 4.42
CA GLY A 68 0.11 -10.93 5.82
C GLY A 68 -0.42 -9.59 6.34
N CYS A 69 -0.42 -8.52 5.53
CA CYS A 69 -1.26 -7.35 5.80
C CYS A 69 -2.71 -7.66 5.40
N GLU A 70 -3.67 -7.13 6.16
CA GLU A 70 -5.09 -7.26 5.86
C GLU A 70 -5.61 -6.04 5.09
N ARG A 71 -4.93 -4.88 5.22
CA ARG A 71 -5.27 -3.64 4.52
C ARG A 71 -4.04 -2.91 4.02
N VAL A 72 -4.18 -2.19 2.92
CA VAL A 72 -3.19 -1.23 2.44
C VAL A 72 -3.83 0.14 2.18
N TYR A 73 -3.35 1.17 2.85
CA TYR A 73 -3.80 2.54 2.71
C TYR A 73 -2.92 3.27 1.70
N VAL A 74 -3.56 3.86 0.69
CA VAL A 74 -2.90 4.55 -0.41
C VAL A 74 -3.71 5.76 -0.83
N ARG A 75 -3.04 6.78 -1.35
CA ARG A 75 -3.72 7.96 -1.89
C ARG A 75 -4.52 7.64 -3.15
N LYS A 76 -4.00 6.73 -3.98
CA LYS A 76 -4.67 6.26 -5.20
C LYS A 76 -4.20 4.86 -5.57
N ILE A 77 -5.10 4.06 -6.12
CA ILE A 77 -4.81 2.77 -6.77
C ILE A 77 -5.70 2.62 -7.99
N GLY A 78 -5.22 1.94 -9.04
CA GLY A 78 -6.03 1.59 -10.21
C GLY A 78 -6.93 0.38 -9.96
N ASP A 79 -7.99 0.23 -10.76
CA ASP A 79 -8.98 -0.85 -10.57
C ASP A 79 -8.38 -2.25 -10.63
N LYS A 80 -7.48 -2.50 -11.59
CA LYS A 80 -6.82 -3.79 -11.77
C LYS A 80 -5.97 -4.20 -10.55
N PRO A 81 -4.96 -3.42 -10.10
CA PRO A 81 -4.19 -3.78 -8.91
C PRO A 81 -5.06 -3.84 -7.64
N ALA A 82 -6.10 -3.01 -7.52
CA ALA A 82 -7.03 -3.09 -6.40
C ALA A 82 -7.79 -4.43 -6.38
N ALA A 83 -8.24 -4.91 -7.55
CA ALA A 83 -8.90 -6.22 -7.67
C ALA A 83 -7.94 -7.38 -7.37
N GLU A 84 -6.69 -7.33 -7.84
CA GLU A 84 -5.70 -8.37 -7.56
C GLU A 84 -5.31 -8.44 -6.06
N LEU A 85 -5.20 -7.31 -5.37
CA LEU A 85 -4.98 -7.29 -3.91
C LEU A 85 -6.12 -7.98 -3.15
N ARG A 86 -7.38 -7.70 -3.54
CA ARG A 86 -8.54 -8.34 -2.90
C ARG A 86 -8.56 -9.86 -3.09
N LYS A 87 -8.11 -10.36 -4.24
CA LYS A 87 -8.01 -11.81 -4.50
C LYS A 87 -7.04 -12.51 -3.53
N ILE A 88 -6.03 -11.80 -3.04
CA ILE A 88 -5.06 -12.33 -2.07
C ILE A 88 -5.36 -11.93 -0.62
N GLY A 89 -6.53 -11.34 -0.36
CA GLY A 89 -7.00 -11.02 0.99
C GLY A 89 -6.51 -9.68 1.55
N ILE A 90 -5.94 -8.80 0.72
CA ILE A 90 -5.53 -7.45 1.13
C ILE A 90 -6.58 -6.45 0.65
N GLU A 91 -7.21 -5.71 1.56
CA GLU A 91 -8.18 -4.67 1.18
C GLU A 91 -7.47 -3.33 0.93
N PRO A 92 -7.52 -2.79 -0.30
CA PRO A 92 -6.99 -1.46 -0.59
C PRO A 92 -7.96 -0.37 -0.12
N ILE A 93 -7.49 0.56 0.71
CA ILE A 93 -8.25 1.69 1.22
C ILE A 93 -7.70 2.98 0.63
N ILE A 94 -8.56 3.76 -0.02
CA ILE A 94 -8.21 5.11 -0.48
C ILE A 94 -8.27 6.07 0.71
N HIS A 95 -7.12 6.62 1.07
CA HIS A 95 -6.98 7.58 2.15
C HIS A 95 -5.81 8.53 1.84
N GLU A 96 -5.97 9.80 2.20
CA GLU A 96 -4.90 10.81 2.13
C GLU A 96 -4.93 11.59 3.45
N GLY A 97 -3.79 11.69 4.12
CA GLY A 97 -3.71 12.35 5.43
C GLY A 97 -2.94 11.54 6.47
N ALA A 98 -3.10 11.92 7.73
CA ALA A 98 -2.29 11.43 8.83
C ALA A 98 -2.57 9.95 9.15
N ILE A 99 -1.51 9.16 9.29
CA ILE A 99 -1.60 7.73 9.59
C ILE A 99 -2.15 7.50 11.00
N ASP A 100 -1.85 8.38 11.96
CA ASP A 100 -2.35 8.27 13.34
C ASP A 100 -3.88 8.45 13.46
N ALA A 101 -4.52 9.01 12.44
CA ALA A 101 -5.98 9.08 12.32
C ALA A 101 -6.62 7.78 11.80
N ILE A 102 -5.82 6.78 11.42
CA ILE A 102 -6.30 5.47 10.98
C ILE A 102 -6.64 4.62 12.21
N GLY A 103 -7.93 4.51 12.51
CA GLY A 103 -8.48 3.69 13.61
C GLY A 103 -9.97 3.44 13.43
#